data_AF-A0A2V5TUR4-F1
#
_entry.id   AF-A0A2V5TUR4-F1
#
_cell.length_a   1.000
_cell.length_b   1.000
_cell.length_c   1.000
_cell.angle_alpha   90.00
_cell.angle_beta   90.00
_cell.angle_gamma   90.00
#
_symmetry.space_group_name_H-M   'P 1'
#
loop_
_entity.id
_entity.type
_entity.pdbx_description
1 polymer ?
#
loop_
_entity_poly.entity_id
_entity_poly.type
_entity_poly.pdbx_seq_one_letter_code
_entity_poly.pdbx_strand_id
1 'polypeptide(L)'
;MNNSGAVRTAAKFTGRDHISQNFRNASNKFAQILAAEPTIVAELFRATRNSFVLSRGLKMKSAPCRSLLLAISVILLSTIAAQAYGPLGHEIVGAIADERLADTPTAAKVSALLDGLTLERAAVIPDEIKGWDKKGVDDPRSFHYLAHRKIDRQLRDFWRANQPTHDPNSTAPSHHWFHYTDVPVVPPQRYRDGTAGRSRWDIVHMIPFCVQVLQGRVPEQNDRKITKPVALILLAHYVADIHQPLHVGAEYFDTQGRIADPDKDKSALGDEGGNTFTLELSDEPSRKRGMHKKKFHGFWDYDAVNSLFPQVPSTLAKSELQILIEPLKKELVHEMATHEPRNCRMPPSIPIDNYAEMWADEILPIAREAHERVQFTNVHPQQQEDRVVAAGEADEKPRPDQMNYRTWATNTVRDELHKAGWRLADLLQKIL
;
A
#
# COMPACT_ATOMS: atom_id res chain seq x y z
N MET A 1 19.58 50.05 63.84
CA MET A 1 20.29 51.26 63.37
C MET A 1 20.11 51.34 61.85
N ASN A 2 19.67 52.52 61.37
CA ASN A 2 19.65 53.09 60.00
C ASN A 2 19.33 52.26 58.71
N ASN A 3 18.41 52.85 57.93
CA ASN A 3 18.30 52.97 56.45
C ASN A 3 19.62 52.86 55.65
N SER A 4 19.71 52.56 54.34
CA SER A 4 18.75 52.34 53.19
C SER A 4 19.55 51.80 51.97
N GLY A 5 19.03 51.36 50.81
CA GLY A 5 17.68 51.25 50.23
C GLY A 5 17.73 51.02 48.69
N ALA A 6 16.61 51.19 47.96
CA ALA A 6 16.41 51.07 46.48
C ALA A 6 16.53 49.65 45.85
N VAL A 7 15.87 49.27 44.74
CA VAL A 7 14.63 49.73 44.04
C VAL A 7 14.02 48.51 43.30
N ARG A 8 12.72 48.56 42.97
CA ARG A 8 11.91 47.48 42.33
C ARG A 8 12.30 47.19 40.85
N THR A 9 12.05 45.97 40.36
CA THR A 9 10.91 45.65 39.45
C THR A 9 10.76 44.14 39.19
N ALA A 10 9.53 43.70 38.94
CA ALA A 10 9.19 42.33 38.52
C ALA A 10 8.54 42.37 37.14
N ALA A 11 8.98 41.53 36.21
CA ALA A 11 8.45 41.45 34.85
C ALA A 11 7.34 40.39 34.75
N LYS A 12 6.13 40.80 34.36
CA LYS A 12 5.10 39.90 33.82
C LYS A 12 5.29 39.83 32.30
N PHE A 13 5.35 38.64 31.73
CA PHE A 13 5.33 38.44 30.28
C PHE A 13 3.89 38.15 29.81
N THR A 14 3.38 38.94 28.88
CA THR A 14 2.04 38.80 28.30
C THR A 14 2.12 38.34 26.85
N GLY A 15 1.92 37.04 26.61
CA GLY A 15 1.87 36.46 25.27
C GLY A 15 0.45 36.10 24.86
N ARG A 16 -0.34 37.06 24.36
CA ARG A 16 -1.69 36.77 23.80
C ARG A 16 -2.10 37.55 22.55
N ASP A 17 -1.36 38.59 22.16
CA ASP A 17 -1.83 39.51 21.11
C ASP A 17 -1.36 39.16 19.67
N HIS A 18 -0.33 38.32 19.49
CA HIS A 18 0.19 38.01 18.15
C HIS A 18 -0.62 36.99 17.33
N ILE A 19 -1.51 36.20 17.95
CA ILE A 19 -2.34 35.22 17.22
C ILE A 19 -3.56 35.90 16.56
N SER A 20 -4.06 37.00 17.15
CA SER A 20 -5.28 37.70 16.71
C SER A 20 -5.12 38.46 15.39
N GLN A 21 -3.92 39.01 15.10
CA GLN A 21 -3.68 39.78 13.87
C GLN A 21 -3.53 38.89 12.62
N ASN A 22 -2.90 37.72 12.74
CA ASN A 22 -2.69 36.82 11.60
C ASN A 22 -4.02 36.24 11.07
N PHE A 23 -4.96 35.90 11.97
CA PHE A 23 -6.30 35.46 11.56
C PHE A 23 -7.11 36.53 10.81
N ARG A 24 -7.03 37.80 11.22
CA ARG A 24 -7.72 38.91 10.52
C ARG A 24 -7.15 39.16 9.13
N ASN A 25 -5.83 39.09 8.98
CA ASN A 25 -5.16 39.28 7.69
C ASN A 25 -5.44 38.13 6.69
N ALA A 26 -5.59 36.89 7.17
CA ALA A 26 -6.02 35.77 6.33
C ALA A 26 -7.48 35.91 5.86
N SER A 27 -8.39 36.27 6.77
CA SER A 27 -9.82 36.44 6.46
C SER A 27 -10.07 37.56 5.44
N ASN A 28 -9.36 38.68 5.56
CA ASN A 28 -9.45 39.79 4.59
C ASN A 28 -8.92 39.42 3.19
N LYS A 29 -7.93 38.52 3.07
CA LYS A 29 -7.46 38.02 1.77
C LYS A 29 -8.46 37.09 1.10
N PHE A 30 -9.17 36.25 1.86
CA PHE A 30 -10.25 35.42 1.32
C PHE A 30 -11.45 36.25 0.84
N ALA A 31 -11.81 37.31 1.56
CA ALA A 31 -12.90 38.21 1.18
C ALA A 31 -12.63 38.98 -0.14
N GLN A 32 -11.37 39.26 -0.49
CA GLN A 32 -11.01 39.92 -1.76
C GLN A 32 -11.01 38.98 -2.97
N ILE A 33 -10.97 37.66 -2.78
CA ILE A 33 -10.95 36.67 -3.87
C ILE A 33 -12.38 36.30 -4.33
N LEU A 34 -13.39 36.54 -3.48
CA LEU A 34 -14.81 36.22 -3.75
C LEU A 34 -15.65 37.40 -4.29
N ALA A 35 -15.00 38.44 -4.81
CA ALA A 35 -15.66 39.69 -5.24
C ALA A 35 -15.31 40.14 -6.68
N ALA A 36 -14.96 39.20 -7.56
CA ALA A 36 -14.59 39.49 -8.96
C ALA A 36 -15.29 38.54 -9.96
N GLU A 37 -16.43 39.00 -10.48
CA GLU A 37 -17.17 38.49 -11.65
C GLU A 37 -17.61 39.71 -12.50
N PRO A 38 -18.13 39.56 -13.74
CA PRO A 38 -17.78 38.58 -14.76
C PRO A 38 -17.63 39.23 -16.16
N THR A 39 -16.59 38.93 -16.94
CA THR A 39 -16.63 39.16 -18.41
C THR A 39 -15.50 38.42 -19.13
N ILE A 40 -15.86 37.54 -20.07
CA ILE A 40 -15.26 37.31 -21.42
C ILE A 40 -16.04 36.13 -22.05
N VAL A 41 -17.22 36.47 -22.59
CA VAL A 41 -17.98 35.61 -23.53
C VAL A 41 -18.40 36.51 -24.69
N ALA A 42 -17.42 36.95 -25.51
CA ALA A 42 -17.64 37.97 -26.52
C ALA A 42 -16.76 37.91 -27.79
N GLU A 43 -15.81 36.97 -27.94
CA GLU A 43 -14.90 36.93 -29.10
C GLU A 43 -14.91 35.63 -29.93
N LEU A 44 -15.93 34.79 -29.78
CA LEU A 44 -16.06 33.52 -30.53
C LEU A 44 -17.21 33.47 -31.57
N PHE A 45 -17.71 34.65 -31.99
CA PHE A 45 -18.73 34.77 -33.04
C PHE A 45 -18.38 35.86 -34.07
N ARG A 46 -17.31 35.65 -34.85
CA ARG A 46 -17.00 36.54 -36.00
C ARG A 46 -16.16 35.91 -37.13
N ALA A 47 -16.66 34.86 -37.80
CA ALA A 47 -16.21 34.49 -39.16
C ALA A 47 -17.09 33.44 -39.87
N THR A 48 -18.43 33.52 -39.80
CA THR A 48 -19.30 32.74 -40.71
C THR A 48 -19.90 33.66 -41.77
N ARG A 49 -19.28 33.69 -42.97
CA ARG A 49 -19.90 33.99 -44.28
C ARG A 49 -18.87 34.06 -45.39
N ASN A 50 -18.91 33.12 -46.33
CA ASN A 50 -19.49 33.39 -47.65
C ASN A 50 -19.57 32.12 -48.50
N SER A 51 -20.73 31.92 -49.12
CA SER A 51 -21.00 30.86 -50.08
C SER A 51 -21.07 31.48 -51.48
N PHE A 52 -20.52 30.84 -52.50
CA PHE A 52 -20.93 31.09 -53.89
C PHE A 52 -20.92 29.80 -54.73
N VAL A 53 -21.76 29.81 -55.77
CA VAL A 53 -22.32 28.62 -56.44
C VAL A 53 -21.68 28.43 -57.83
N LEU A 54 -21.45 27.19 -58.30
CA LEU A 54 -22.02 26.61 -59.55
C LEU A 54 -21.30 25.39 -60.19
N SER A 55 -22.11 24.32 -60.33
CA SER A 55 -22.31 23.47 -61.53
C SER A 55 -21.34 22.31 -61.94
N ARG A 56 -22.00 21.14 -62.12
CA ARG A 56 -21.91 20.12 -63.20
C ARG A 56 -20.55 19.54 -63.65
N GLY A 57 -20.46 18.20 -63.64
CA GLY A 57 -19.66 17.43 -64.61
C GLY A 57 -19.31 16.00 -64.18
N LEU A 58 -19.79 14.97 -64.90
CA LEU A 58 -19.36 13.58 -64.71
C LEU A 58 -17.92 13.36 -65.24
N LYS A 59 -17.10 12.58 -64.52
CA LYS A 59 -16.70 11.21 -64.91
C LYS A 59 -15.65 10.61 -63.97
N MET A 60 -15.73 9.28 -63.77
CA MET A 60 -14.75 8.46 -63.05
C MET A 60 -13.35 8.56 -63.68
N LYS A 61 -12.30 8.64 -62.84
CA LYS A 61 -11.07 7.83 -62.96
C LYS A 61 -10.52 7.48 -61.57
N SER A 62 -9.72 6.42 -61.52
CA SER A 62 -9.31 5.65 -60.34
C SER A 62 -8.10 6.22 -59.57
N ALA A 63 -7.89 5.63 -58.38
CA ALA A 63 -6.81 5.85 -57.40
C ALA A 63 -6.95 7.08 -56.48
N PRO A 64 -6.79 6.84 -55.17
CA PRO A 64 -5.84 7.63 -54.40
C PRO A 64 -4.79 6.76 -53.72
N CYS A 65 -3.60 7.34 -53.59
CA CYS A 65 -2.48 6.82 -52.81
C CYS A 65 -2.69 7.16 -51.31
N ARG A 66 -2.08 6.35 -50.43
CA ARG A 66 -1.91 6.57 -48.97
C ARG A 66 -3.16 6.48 -48.08
N SER A 67 -3.20 5.47 -47.22
CA SER A 67 -3.21 5.66 -45.75
C SER A 67 -2.96 4.33 -45.03
N LEU A 68 -1.69 4.07 -44.69
CA LEU A 68 -1.34 2.99 -43.77
C LEU A 68 -1.59 3.49 -42.33
N LEU A 69 -2.84 3.44 -41.87
CA LEU A 69 -3.15 3.66 -40.46
C LEU A 69 -2.96 2.34 -39.71
N LEU A 70 -1.70 2.04 -39.39
CA LEU A 70 -1.37 1.03 -38.39
C LEU A 70 -1.73 1.63 -37.02
N ALA A 71 -2.96 1.38 -36.56
CA ALA A 71 -3.40 1.77 -35.23
C ALA A 71 -2.70 0.89 -34.19
N ILE A 72 -1.49 1.31 -33.77
CA ILE A 72 -0.78 0.67 -32.65
C ILE A 72 -1.50 1.06 -31.38
N SER A 73 -2.48 0.26 -30.99
CA SER A 73 -3.07 0.28 -29.65
C SER A 73 -2.03 -0.23 -28.65
N VAL A 74 -1.12 0.64 -28.23
CA VAL A 74 -0.29 0.40 -27.05
C VAL A 74 -1.21 0.43 -25.83
N ILE A 75 -1.80 -0.72 -25.51
CA ILE A 75 -2.43 -0.94 -24.22
C ILE A 75 -1.30 -1.00 -23.21
N LEU A 76 -1.02 0.15 -22.60
CA LEU A 76 -0.02 0.30 -21.56
C LEU A 76 -0.61 -0.25 -20.26
N LEU A 77 -0.74 -1.58 -20.20
CA LEU A 77 -0.99 -2.37 -18.99
C LEU A 77 0.20 -2.16 -18.05
N SER A 78 0.18 -1.04 -17.33
CA SER A 78 0.98 -0.90 -16.13
C SER A 78 0.36 -1.80 -15.08
N THR A 79 0.98 -2.95 -14.85
CA THR A 79 0.85 -3.66 -13.58
C THR A 79 1.25 -2.67 -12.48
N ILE A 80 0.24 -2.13 -11.80
CA ILE A 80 0.44 -1.49 -10.50
C ILE A 80 0.65 -2.66 -9.56
N ALA A 81 1.89 -2.90 -9.15
CA ALA A 81 2.16 -3.84 -8.08
C ALA A 81 1.39 -3.37 -6.84
N ALA A 82 0.59 -4.27 -6.28
CA ALA A 82 0.00 -4.06 -4.96
C ALA A 82 1.11 -3.85 -3.91
N GLN A 83 0.74 -3.09 -2.89
CA GLN A 83 1.62 -2.56 -1.85
C GLN A 83 0.81 -2.62 -0.57
N ALA A 84 1.10 -3.55 0.35
CA ALA A 84 0.15 -3.89 1.41
C ALA A 84 -0.21 -2.67 2.25
N TYR A 85 -1.50 -2.35 2.37
CA TYR A 85 -1.96 -1.13 3.06
C TYR A 85 -1.36 0.20 2.51
N GLY A 86 -0.75 0.15 1.33
CA GLY A 86 -0.05 1.23 0.66
C GLY A 86 1.06 1.87 1.51
N PRO A 87 1.67 2.95 1.00
CA PRO A 87 2.66 3.71 1.78
C PRO A 87 2.11 4.20 3.13
N LEU A 88 0.81 4.55 3.19
CA LEU A 88 0.19 5.11 4.39
C LEU A 88 0.06 4.08 5.54
N GLY A 89 -0.33 2.84 5.25
CA GLY A 89 -0.44 1.81 6.28
C GLY A 89 0.92 1.31 6.76
N HIS A 90 1.89 1.15 5.86
CA HIS A 90 3.28 0.91 6.21
C HIS A 90 3.86 2.02 7.11
N GLU A 91 3.64 3.29 6.74
CA GLU A 91 4.02 4.44 7.58
C GLU A 91 3.38 4.35 8.98
N ILE A 92 2.07 4.06 9.08
CA ILE A 92 1.37 3.90 10.36
C ILE A 92 1.98 2.77 11.20
N VAL A 93 2.22 1.59 10.64
CA VAL A 93 2.82 0.44 11.37
C VAL A 93 4.22 0.77 11.86
N GLY A 94 5.06 1.35 11.00
CA GLY A 94 6.41 1.76 11.35
C GLY A 94 6.41 2.86 12.42
N ALA A 95 5.56 3.88 12.31
CA ALA A 95 5.48 4.99 13.25
C ALA A 95 4.96 4.56 14.63
N ILE A 96 3.99 3.64 14.70
CA ILE A 96 3.55 3.01 15.97
C ILE A 96 4.74 2.30 16.62
N ALA A 97 5.55 1.57 15.83
CA ALA A 97 6.73 0.89 16.35
C ALA A 97 7.83 1.87 16.81
N ASP A 98 8.07 2.98 16.09
CA ASP A 98 8.99 4.03 16.52
C ASP A 98 8.57 4.65 17.87
N GLU A 99 7.32 5.09 18.02
CA GLU A 99 6.81 5.61 19.30
C GLU A 99 6.86 4.55 20.42
N ARG A 100 6.55 3.29 20.10
CA ARG A 100 6.58 2.19 21.07
C ARG A 100 7.98 1.85 21.57
N LEU A 101 9.01 2.09 20.75
CA LEU A 101 10.42 1.84 21.06
C LEU A 101 11.16 3.08 21.58
N ALA A 102 10.55 4.26 21.56
CA ALA A 102 11.16 5.51 22.03
C ALA A 102 11.81 5.36 23.42
N ASP A 103 12.95 6.00 23.60
CA ASP A 103 13.79 5.97 24.81
C ASP A 103 14.27 4.56 25.27
N THR A 104 14.13 3.52 24.44
CA THR A 104 14.69 2.18 24.72
C THR A 104 16.07 1.94 24.09
N PRO A 105 16.89 1.02 24.64
CA PRO A 105 18.11 0.55 23.98
C PRO A 105 17.86 -0.07 22.58
N THR A 106 16.67 -0.59 22.34
CA THR A 106 16.26 -1.14 21.04
C THR A 106 16.14 -0.04 19.98
N ALA A 107 15.55 1.12 20.31
CA ALA A 107 15.51 2.26 19.37
C ALA A 107 16.92 2.74 18.99
N ALA A 108 17.87 2.75 19.92
CA ALA A 108 19.27 3.08 19.62
C ALA A 108 19.92 2.08 18.63
N LYS A 109 19.62 0.77 18.77
CA LYS A 109 20.08 -0.27 17.83
C LYS A 109 19.40 -0.14 16.46
N VAL A 110 18.10 0.12 16.43
CA VAL A 110 17.32 0.38 15.20
C VAL A 110 17.91 1.57 14.45
N SER A 111 18.06 2.72 15.12
CA SER A 111 18.65 3.94 14.55
C SER A 111 20.05 3.72 13.98
N ALA A 112 20.91 2.95 14.69
CA ALA A 112 22.26 2.62 14.23
C ALA A 112 22.29 1.65 13.03
N LEU A 113 21.34 0.71 12.94
CA LEU A 113 21.18 -0.18 11.78
C LEU A 113 20.61 0.54 10.56
N LEU A 114 19.67 1.47 10.78
CA LEU A 114 18.94 2.22 9.76
C LEU A 114 19.60 3.55 9.36
N ASP A 115 20.82 3.84 9.83
CA ASP A 115 21.57 5.07 9.49
C ASP A 115 20.75 6.35 9.76
N GLY A 116 19.96 6.33 10.85
CA GLY A 116 19.08 7.41 11.26
C GLY A 116 17.68 7.43 10.63
N LEU A 117 17.33 6.52 9.71
CA LEU A 117 15.94 6.38 9.24
C LEU A 117 15.03 5.84 10.36
N THR A 118 13.79 6.32 10.38
CA THR A 118 12.70 5.82 11.24
C THR A 118 12.14 4.49 10.70
N LEU A 119 11.48 3.69 11.54
CA LEU A 119 10.74 2.52 11.07
C LEU A 119 9.57 2.92 10.17
N GLU A 120 8.89 4.05 10.46
CA GLU A 120 7.91 4.69 9.56
C GLU A 120 8.46 4.79 8.13
N ARG A 121 9.68 5.29 7.98
CA ARG A 121 10.30 5.50 6.67
C ARG A 121 10.91 4.23 6.08
N ALA A 122 11.42 3.34 6.92
CA ALA A 122 11.95 2.05 6.47
C ALA A 122 10.84 1.13 5.92
N ALA A 123 9.65 1.16 6.53
CA ALA A 123 8.53 0.29 6.21
C ALA A 123 7.99 0.45 4.77
N VAL A 124 8.32 1.53 4.05
CA VAL A 124 7.89 1.71 2.63
C VAL A 124 8.99 1.37 1.61
N ILE A 125 10.24 1.19 2.04
CA ILE A 125 11.39 1.01 1.15
C ILE A 125 11.29 -0.26 0.26
N PRO A 126 10.90 -1.45 0.76
CA PRO A 126 10.84 -2.67 -0.06
C PRO A 126 9.89 -2.54 -1.24
N ASP A 127 8.88 -1.68 -1.09
CA ASP A 127 7.90 -1.40 -2.11
C ASP A 127 8.34 -0.30 -3.09
N GLU A 128 9.07 0.71 -2.62
CA GLU A 128 9.71 1.70 -3.49
C GLU A 128 10.72 1.06 -4.45
N ILE A 129 11.48 0.06 -3.99
CA ILE A 129 12.50 -0.61 -4.81
C ILE A 129 11.94 -1.47 -5.94
N LYS A 130 10.63 -1.82 -5.93
CA LYS A 130 9.92 -2.32 -7.13
C LYS A 130 9.95 -1.31 -8.28
N GLY A 131 10.16 -0.03 -7.99
CA GLY A 131 10.41 1.02 -8.99
C GLY A 131 11.67 0.78 -9.85
N TRP A 132 12.63 -0.02 -9.38
CA TRP A 132 13.82 -0.42 -10.15
C TRP A 132 13.54 -1.53 -11.17
N ASP A 133 12.46 -2.30 -11.04
CA ASP A 133 12.18 -3.49 -11.86
C ASP A 133 12.15 -3.21 -13.37
N LYS A 134 11.67 -2.03 -13.78
CA LYS A 134 11.47 -1.67 -15.19
C LYS A 134 12.74 -1.29 -15.95
N LYS A 135 13.82 -0.94 -15.24
CA LYS A 135 15.03 -0.32 -15.82
C LYS A 135 16.35 -0.79 -15.19
N GLY A 136 16.28 -1.45 -14.04
CA GLY A 136 17.41 -1.83 -13.22
C GLY A 136 17.89 -0.73 -12.26
N VAL A 137 18.55 -1.17 -11.20
CA VAL A 137 19.20 -0.33 -10.17
C VAL A 137 20.30 0.61 -10.68
N ASP A 138 20.78 0.40 -11.90
CA ASP A 138 21.90 1.11 -12.50
C ASP A 138 21.49 2.03 -13.68
N ASP A 139 20.18 2.17 -13.99
CA ASP A 139 19.71 3.24 -14.89
C ASP A 139 19.93 4.62 -14.24
N PRO A 140 20.53 5.61 -14.91
CA PRO A 140 20.80 6.94 -14.33
C PRO A 140 19.57 7.74 -13.88
N ARG A 141 18.35 7.25 -14.15
CA ARG A 141 17.07 7.84 -13.73
C ARG A 141 16.39 7.02 -12.62
N SER A 142 16.97 5.90 -12.20
CA SER A 142 16.54 5.20 -10.99
C SER A 142 16.82 6.09 -9.77
N PHE A 143 15.93 6.04 -8.79
CA PHE A 143 16.10 6.82 -7.56
C PHE A 143 17.15 6.15 -6.66
N HIS A 144 17.78 6.95 -5.79
CA HIS A 144 18.83 6.53 -4.88
C HIS A 144 18.63 7.13 -3.48
N TYR A 145 18.94 6.37 -2.44
CA TYR A 145 18.94 6.87 -1.05
C TYR A 145 20.25 7.61 -0.77
N LEU A 146 20.48 8.74 -1.43
CA LEU A 146 21.76 9.47 -1.45
C LEU A 146 22.26 9.94 -0.07
N ALA A 147 21.34 10.16 0.87
CA ALA A 147 21.66 10.45 2.27
C ALA A 147 22.21 9.22 3.02
N HIS A 148 21.74 8.02 2.66
CA HIS A 148 22.02 6.75 3.34
C HIS A 148 22.81 5.80 2.41
N ARG A 149 23.95 6.27 1.90
CA ARG A 149 24.73 5.61 0.81
C ARG A 149 25.11 4.15 1.09
N LYS A 150 25.19 3.75 2.35
CA LYS A 150 25.45 2.36 2.75
C LYS A 150 24.21 1.49 2.56
N ILE A 151 23.03 1.99 2.97
CA ILE A 151 21.74 1.33 2.78
C ILE A 151 21.38 1.26 1.30
N ASP A 152 21.54 2.37 0.54
CA ASP A 152 21.34 2.40 -0.92
C ASP A 152 22.09 1.26 -1.63
N ARG A 153 23.38 1.08 -1.31
CA ARG A 153 24.20 0.01 -1.88
C ARG A 153 23.66 -1.37 -1.54
N GLN A 154 23.31 -1.61 -0.27
CA GLN A 154 22.81 -2.90 0.19
C GLN A 154 21.45 -3.24 -0.43
N LEU A 155 20.55 -2.25 -0.58
CA LEU A 155 19.28 -2.43 -1.27
C LEU A 155 19.46 -2.74 -2.77
N ARG A 156 20.43 -2.11 -3.43
CA ARG A 156 20.76 -2.41 -4.84
C ARG A 156 21.37 -3.80 -5.00
N ASP A 157 22.21 -4.22 -4.06
CA ASP A 157 22.79 -5.58 -4.04
C ASP A 157 21.73 -6.65 -3.72
N PHE A 158 20.79 -6.35 -2.83
CA PHE A 158 19.57 -7.13 -2.59
C PHE A 158 18.72 -7.25 -3.86
N TRP A 159 18.35 -6.14 -4.51
CA TRP A 159 17.53 -6.20 -5.73
C TRP A 159 18.20 -7.03 -6.85
N ARG A 160 19.53 -6.88 -7.05
CA ARG A 160 20.27 -7.69 -8.03
C ARG A 160 20.25 -9.19 -7.73
N ALA A 161 20.16 -9.58 -6.46
CA ALA A 161 20.13 -10.97 -6.03
C ALA A 161 18.72 -11.60 -6.04
N ASN A 162 17.67 -10.78 -6.09
CA ASN A 162 16.27 -11.21 -5.98
C ASN A 162 15.41 -10.54 -7.09
N GLN A 163 15.89 -10.52 -8.32
CA GLN A 163 15.25 -9.80 -9.44
C GLN A 163 13.81 -10.28 -9.71
N PRO A 164 12.93 -9.42 -10.24
CA PRO A 164 11.58 -9.81 -10.63
C PRO A 164 11.62 -10.97 -11.63
N THR A 165 10.95 -12.06 -11.28
CA THR A 165 10.71 -13.22 -12.14
C THR A 165 9.36 -13.83 -11.80
N HIS A 166 8.72 -14.42 -12.80
CA HIS A 166 7.46 -15.13 -12.67
C HIS A 166 7.60 -16.65 -12.90
N ASP A 167 8.80 -17.14 -13.28
CA ASP A 167 9.07 -18.58 -13.38
C ASP A 167 9.08 -19.24 -11.98
N PRO A 168 8.10 -20.11 -11.67
CA PRO A 168 8.03 -20.77 -10.35
C PRO A 168 9.18 -21.77 -10.13
N ASN A 169 9.89 -22.17 -11.18
CA ASN A 169 11.04 -23.08 -11.11
C ASN A 169 12.36 -22.33 -10.88
N SER A 170 12.34 -20.98 -10.85
CA SER A 170 13.53 -20.17 -10.70
C SER A 170 14.33 -20.58 -9.45
N THR A 171 15.64 -20.79 -9.65
CA THR A 171 16.58 -21.11 -8.58
C THR A 171 16.84 -19.90 -7.69
N ALA A 172 16.76 -18.69 -8.24
CA ALA A 172 16.77 -17.44 -7.49
C ALA A 172 15.32 -17.00 -7.15
N PRO A 173 15.07 -16.45 -5.95
CA PRO A 173 13.78 -15.86 -5.63
C PRO A 173 13.52 -14.54 -6.39
N SER A 174 12.25 -14.23 -6.63
CA SER A 174 11.81 -12.86 -6.89
C SER A 174 11.55 -12.13 -5.58
N HIS A 175 12.00 -10.88 -5.45
CA HIS A 175 11.68 -10.05 -4.29
C HIS A 175 10.17 -9.80 -4.12
N HIS A 176 9.39 -9.88 -5.21
CA HIS A 176 7.93 -9.75 -5.17
C HIS A 176 7.26 -10.85 -4.34
N TRP A 177 7.78 -12.08 -4.36
CA TRP A 177 7.20 -13.20 -3.63
C TRP A 177 7.34 -13.06 -2.11
N PHE A 178 8.25 -12.20 -1.64
CA PHE A 178 8.52 -12.03 -0.22
C PHE A 178 7.41 -11.27 0.53
N HIS A 179 6.48 -10.66 -0.19
CA HIS A 179 5.45 -9.78 0.36
C HIS A 179 4.14 -10.49 0.73
N TYR A 180 3.87 -11.69 0.23
CA TYR A 180 2.56 -12.33 0.38
C TYR A 180 2.66 -13.85 0.43
N THR A 181 1.54 -14.49 0.76
CA THR A 181 1.21 -15.89 0.47
C THR A 181 -0.26 -15.94 0.03
N ASP A 182 -0.59 -16.79 -0.94
CA ASP A 182 -1.95 -16.90 -1.50
C ASP A 182 -2.69 -18.11 -0.91
N VAL A 183 -2.71 -18.28 0.42
CA VAL A 183 -3.32 -19.49 1.01
C VAL A 183 -4.81 -19.55 0.64
N PRO A 184 -5.34 -20.70 0.15
CA PRO A 184 -6.72 -20.76 -0.31
C PRO A 184 -7.70 -20.54 0.85
N VAL A 185 -8.59 -19.55 0.72
CA VAL A 185 -9.61 -19.25 1.75
C VAL A 185 -10.74 -20.28 1.79
N VAL A 186 -10.91 -21.07 0.72
CA VAL A 186 -11.81 -22.23 0.64
C VAL A 186 -11.02 -23.49 0.22
N PRO A 187 -11.10 -24.60 0.97
CA PRO A 187 -11.72 -24.75 2.28
C PRO A 187 -10.95 -23.98 3.38
N PRO A 188 -11.59 -23.71 4.54
CA PRO A 188 -10.93 -23.04 5.66
C PRO A 188 -9.81 -23.92 6.21
N GLN A 189 -8.61 -23.36 6.29
CA GLN A 189 -7.39 -24.10 6.61
C GLN A 189 -6.36 -23.19 7.29
N ARG A 190 -5.32 -23.79 7.86
CA ARG A 190 -4.12 -23.10 8.36
C ARG A 190 -3.04 -22.99 7.29
N TYR A 191 -2.06 -22.14 7.52
CA TYR A 191 -0.88 -22.03 6.65
C TYR A 191 -0.20 -23.41 6.45
N ARG A 192 -0.08 -24.24 7.49
CA ARG A 192 0.59 -25.56 7.39
C ARG A 192 -0.20 -26.69 6.72
N ASP A 193 -1.50 -26.49 6.43
CA ASP A 193 -2.41 -27.61 6.10
C ASP A 193 -2.41 -28.02 4.62
N GLY A 194 -1.82 -27.22 3.73
CA GLY A 194 -1.88 -27.40 2.28
C GLY A 194 -0.61 -26.97 1.54
N THR A 195 -0.66 -26.94 0.20
CA THR A 195 0.50 -26.59 -0.64
C THR A 195 0.24 -25.47 -1.63
N ALA A 196 -1.01 -25.26 -2.04
CA ALA A 196 -1.36 -24.14 -2.90
C ALA A 196 -1.06 -22.79 -2.21
N GLY A 197 -0.61 -21.80 -2.97
CA GLY A 197 -0.32 -20.43 -2.52
C GLY A 197 0.91 -20.25 -1.61
N ARG A 198 1.62 -21.33 -1.27
CA ARG A 198 2.69 -21.35 -0.29
C ARG A 198 4.04 -21.54 -0.97
N SER A 199 4.70 -20.42 -1.24
CA SER A 199 6.04 -20.44 -1.83
C SER A 199 7.08 -20.68 -0.74
N ARG A 200 8.15 -21.43 -1.03
CA ARG A 200 9.35 -21.49 -0.17
C ARG A 200 10.02 -20.12 0.06
N TRP A 201 9.58 -19.11 -0.70
CA TRP A 201 9.99 -17.72 -0.67
C TRP A 201 8.90 -16.77 -0.15
N ASP A 202 7.75 -17.28 0.29
CA ASP A 202 6.66 -16.42 0.74
C ASP A 202 7.00 -15.66 2.03
N ILE A 203 6.14 -14.70 2.38
CA ILE A 203 6.32 -13.85 3.55
C ILE A 203 6.48 -14.63 4.87
N VAL A 204 5.82 -15.79 5.00
CA VAL A 204 5.89 -16.65 6.19
C VAL A 204 7.29 -17.25 6.36
N HIS A 205 8.00 -17.51 5.27
CA HIS A 205 9.40 -17.93 5.29
C HIS A 205 10.39 -16.74 5.41
N MET A 206 10.06 -15.58 4.84
CA MET A 206 10.99 -14.44 4.77
C MET A 206 11.10 -13.63 6.07
N ILE A 207 10.03 -13.55 6.87
CA ILE A 207 10.08 -12.96 8.22
C ILE A 207 11.11 -13.68 9.13
N PRO A 208 11.03 -15.01 9.38
CA PRO A 208 12.01 -15.70 10.22
C PRO A 208 13.42 -15.69 9.63
N PHE A 209 13.57 -15.67 8.29
CA PHE A 209 14.87 -15.47 7.67
C PHE A 209 15.50 -14.12 8.07
N CYS A 210 14.74 -13.03 8.01
CA CYS A 210 15.22 -11.71 8.43
C CYS A 210 15.53 -11.64 9.93
N VAL A 211 14.71 -12.27 10.77
CA VAL A 211 14.99 -12.42 12.22
C VAL A 211 16.33 -13.14 12.46
N GLN A 212 16.58 -14.24 11.74
CA GLN A 212 17.82 -15.01 11.85
C GLN A 212 19.05 -14.22 11.39
N VAL A 213 18.93 -13.37 10.36
CA VAL A 213 20.00 -12.44 9.95
C VAL A 213 20.30 -11.42 11.04
N LEU A 214 19.27 -10.77 11.62
CA LEU A 214 19.45 -9.79 12.71
C LEU A 214 20.13 -10.40 13.93
N GLN A 215 19.73 -11.61 14.33
CA GLN A 215 20.35 -12.36 15.42
C GLN A 215 21.71 -12.96 15.07
N GLY A 216 22.15 -12.90 13.81
CA GLY A 216 23.42 -13.49 13.35
C GLY A 216 23.42 -15.03 13.27
N ARG A 217 22.24 -15.67 13.32
CA ARG A 217 22.06 -17.11 13.07
C ARG A 217 22.22 -17.44 11.58
N VAL A 218 21.89 -16.48 10.70
CA VAL A 218 22.21 -16.50 9.27
C VAL A 218 23.23 -15.38 8.97
N PRO A 219 24.30 -15.65 8.19
CA PRO A 219 25.29 -14.63 7.84
C PRO A 219 24.73 -13.59 6.87
N GLU A 220 25.18 -12.33 6.98
CA GLU A 220 24.83 -11.25 6.05
C GLU A 220 25.32 -11.50 4.61
N GLN A 221 26.31 -12.37 4.44
CA GLN A 221 26.81 -12.82 3.12
C GLN A 221 26.01 -14.03 2.59
N ASN A 222 24.69 -13.98 2.70
CA ASN A 222 23.78 -14.95 2.09
C ASN A 222 23.54 -14.66 0.60
N ASP A 223 22.95 -15.63 -0.10
CA ASP A 223 22.69 -15.55 -1.54
C ASP A 223 21.72 -14.42 -1.90
N ARG A 224 20.76 -14.11 -1.02
CA ARG A 224 19.75 -13.04 -1.19
C ARG A 224 20.28 -11.64 -0.88
N LYS A 225 21.53 -11.50 -0.44
CA LYS A 225 22.16 -10.23 -0.01
C LYS A 225 21.37 -9.46 1.06
N ILE A 226 20.64 -10.19 1.91
CA ILE A 226 19.93 -9.61 3.05
C ILE A 226 20.96 -9.41 4.17
N THR A 227 21.43 -8.17 4.32
CA THR A 227 22.26 -7.68 5.43
C THR A 227 21.40 -7.37 6.66
N LYS A 228 21.98 -7.00 7.81
CA LYS A 228 21.18 -6.58 8.98
C LYS A 228 20.34 -5.32 8.72
N PRO A 229 20.84 -4.23 8.09
CA PRO A 229 20.01 -3.09 7.72
C PRO A 229 18.86 -3.48 6.77
N VAL A 230 19.14 -4.30 5.76
CA VAL A 230 18.10 -4.79 4.82
C VAL A 230 17.08 -5.65 5.56
N ALA A 231 17.50 -6.60 6.41
CA ALA A 231 16.61 -7.42 7.22
C ALA A 231 15.68 -6.59 8.12
N LEU A 232 16.16 -5.49 8.69
CA LEU A 232 15.34 -4.58 9.51
C LEU A 232 14.34 -3.78 8.66
N ILE A 233 14.76 -3.28 7.50
CA ILE A 233 13.89 -2.64 6.51
C ILE A 233 12.80 -3.60 6.04
N LEU A 234 13.17 -4.84 5.70
CA LEU A 234 12.26 -5.89 5.27
C LEU A 234 11.27 -6.27 6.39
N LEU A 235 11.70 -6.42 7.64
CA LEU A 235 10.78 -6.70 8.75
C LEU A 235 9.81 -5.55 9.04
N ALA A 236 10.25 -4.29 8.94
CA ALA A 236 9.37 -3.14 9.13
C ALA A 236 8.21 -3.12 8.10
N HIS A 237 8.48 -3.63 6.89
CA HIS A 237 7.51 -3.80 5.82
C HIS A 237 6.66 -5.07 5.99
N TYR A 238 7.30 -6.24 6.11
CA TYR A 238 6.62 -7.55 6.14
C TYR A 238 5.69 -7.73 7.35
N VAL A 239 5.94 -7.07 8.48
CA VAL A 239 4.99 -7.11 9.60
C VAL A 239 3.68 -6.38 9.24
N ALA A 240 3.70 -5.36 8.39
CA ALA A 240 2.48 -4.76 7.87
C ALA A 240 1.84 -5.66 6.79
N ASP A 241 2.63 -6.14 5.82
CA ASP A 241 2.17 -7.03 4.74
C ASP A 241 1.38 -8.22 5.28
N ILE A 242 1.95 -8.98 6.22
CA ILE A 242 1.33 -10.21 6.75
C ILE A 242 0.06 -9.96 7.57
N HIS A 243 -0.23 -8.71 7.94
CA HIS A 243 -1.49 -8.34 8.59
C HIS A 243 -2.57 -7.89 7.57
N GLN A 244 -2.20 -7.60 6.31
CA GLN A 244 -3.14 -7.29 5.23
C GLN A 244 -3.83 -8.60 4.79
N PRO A 245 -5.16 -8.75 4.92
CA PRO A 245 -5.85 -10.02 4.68
C PRO A 245 -5.61 -10.65 3.30
N LEU A 246 -5.58 -9.83 2.26
CA LEU A 246 -5.35 -10.25 0.86
C LEU A 246 -3.86 -10.41 0.50
N HIS A 247 -2.93 -10.19 1.43
CA HIS A 247 -1.54 -10.65 1.33
C HIS A 247 -1.34 -12.05 1.94
N VAL A 248 -2.38 -12.66 2.51
CA VAL A 248 -2.31 -13.96 3.19
C VAL A 248 -3.31 -14.97 2.64
N GLY A 249 -4.51 -14.53 2.25
CA GLY A 249 -5.54 -15.40 1.70
C GLY A 249 -5.98 -14.98 0.29
N ALA A 250 -6.18 -15.98 -0.57
CA ALA A 250 -6.66 -15.83 -1.95
C ALA A 250 -7.82 -16.80 -2.23
N GLU A 251 -8.71 -16.43 -3.15
CA GLU A 251 -9.78 -17.31 -3.65
C GLU A 251 -9.35 -18.00 -4.94
N TYR A 252 -9.77 -19.24 -5.13
CA TYR A 252 -9.38 -20.07 -6.27
C TYR A 252 -10.59 -20.55 -7.05
N PHE A 253 -10.47 -20.56 -8.39
CA PHE A 253 -11.58 -20.84 -9.29
C PHE A 253 -11.23 -21.91 -10.32
N ASP A 254 -12.18 -22.81 -10.61
CA ASP A 254 -12.07 -23.74 -11.72
C ASP A 254 -12.21 -23.05 -13.08
N THR A 255 -12.01 -23.81 -14.16
CA THR A 255 -12.14 -23.33 -15.54
C THR A 255 -13.57 -22.89 -15.94
N GLN A 256 -14.57 -23.09 -15.08
CA GLN A 256 -15.94 -22.61 -15.24
C GLN A 256 -16.23 -21.36 -14.37
N GLY A 257 -15.24 -20.87 -13.62
CA GLY A 257 -15.38 -19.70 -12.75
C GLY A 257 -16.09 -19.99 -11.42
N ARG A 258 -16.12 -21.26 -10.98
CA ARG A 258 -16.69 -21.67 -9.68
C ARG A 258 -15.56 -21.81 -8.66
N ILE A 259 -15.84 -21.47 -7.41
CA ILE A 259 -14.87 -21.64 -6.30
C ILE A 259 -14.42 -23.11 -6.23
N ALA A 260 -13.11 -23.32 -6.15
CA ALA A 260 -12.46 -24.61 -6.20
C ALA A 260 -11.33 -24.71 -5.18
N ASP A 261 -11.09 -25.91 -4.66
CA ASP A 261 -9.98 -26.21 -3.76
C ASP A 261 -8.72 -26.55 -4.59
N PRO A 262 -7.69 -25.70 -4.66
CA PRO A 262 -6.51 -25.91 -5.50
C PRO A 262 -5.55 -26.98 -4.96
N ASP A 263 -5.77 -27.50 -3.75
CA ASP A 263 -5.08 -28.69 -3.27
C ASP A 263 -5.75 -29.99 -3.76
N LYS A 264 -7.03 -29.93 -4.18
CA LYS A 264 -7.73 -31.04 -4.86
C LYS A 264 -7.75 -30.89 -6.39
N ASP A 265 -7.93 -29.69 -6.92
CA ASP A 265 -7.98 -29.37 -8.35
C ASP A 265 -6.77 -28.52 -8.75
N LYS A 266 -5.73 -29.16 -9.30
CA LYS A 266 -4.51 -28.49 -9.75
C LYS A 266 -4.68 -27.66 -11.03
N SER A 267 -5.89 -27.59 -11.60
CA SER A 267 -6.25 -26.66 -12.67
C SER A 267 -6.92 -25.36 -12.17
N ALA A 268 -7.21 -25.28 -10.87
CA ALA A 268 -7.80 -24.07 -10.27
C ALA A 268 -6.82 -22.89 -10.31
N LEU A 269 -7.34 -21.72 -10.65
CA LEU A 269 -6.61 -20.48 -10.83
C LEU A 269 -6.90 -19.53 -9.67
N GLY A 270 -5.85 -18.97 -9.06
CA GLY A 270 -5.98 -18.01 -7.96
C GLY A 270 -6.42 -16.63 -8.45
N ASP A 271 -7.00 -15.85 -7.56
CA ASP A 271 -7.36 -14.44 -7.77
C ASP A 271 -6.23 -13.44 -7.48
N GLU A 272 -5.04 -13.95 -7.10
CA GLU A 272 -3.84 -13.18 -6.79
C GLU A 272 -4.06 -12.21 -5.63
N GLY A 273 -4.68 -12.70 -4.55
CA GLY A 273 -5.17 -11.88 -3.43
C GLY A 273 -6.17 -10.82 -3.91
N GLY A 274 -7.00 -11.12 -4.91
CA GLY A 274 -7.91 -10.16 -5.52
C GLY A 274 -7.26 -9.09 -6.42
N ASN A 275 -5.99 -9.20 -6.82
CA ASN A 275 -5.35 -8.22 -7.73
C ASN A 275 -5.99 -8.22 -9.13
N THR A 276 -6.55 -9.35 -9.54
CA THR A 276 -7.19 -9.51 -10.86
C THR A 276 -8.63 -8.98 -10.86
N PHE A 277 -9.32 -9.01 -9.72
CA PHE A 277 -10.73 -8.66 -9.60
C PHE A 277 -10.99 -7.16 -9.49
N THR A 278 -12.11 -6.71 -10.07
CA THR A 278 -12.64 -5.35 -9.92
C THR A 278 -13.67 -5.34 -8.80
N LEU A 279 -13.51 -4.48 -7.79
CA LEU A 279 -14.45 -4.36 -6.67
C LEU A 279 -15.52 -3.30 -6.95
N GLU A 280 -16.79 -3.67 -6.83
CA GLU A 280 -17.92 -2.75 -6.84
C GLU A 280 -18.63 -2.74 -5.47
N LEU A 281 -18.75 -1.55 -4.86
CA LEU A 281 -19.32 -1.36 -3.52
C LEU A 281 -20.67 -0.65 -3.57
N SER A 282 -21.54 -0.99 -2.62
CA SER A 282 -22.89 -0.44 -2.49
C SER A 282 -22.94 1.02 -2.05
N ASP A 283 -21.86 1.53 -1.48
CA ASP A 283 -21.71 2.94 -1.05
C ASP A 283 -21.17 3.86 -2.16
N GLU A 284 -20.86 3.31 -3.35
CA GLU A 284 -20.36 4.03 -4.50
C GLU A 284 -21.42 4.16 -5.62
N PRO A 285 -21.39 5.23 -6.43
CA PRO A 285 -22.29 5.36 -7.57
C PRO A 285 -21.99 4.29 -8.62
N SER A 286 -23.04 3.60 -9.09
CA SER A 286 -22.94 2.51 -10.07
C SER A 286 -22.09 2.87 -11.30
N ARG A 287 -21.26 1.93 -11.75
CA ARG A 287 -20.17 2.20 -12.70
C ARG A 287 -20.66 2.84 -14.00
N LYS A 288 -20.07 3.98 -14.36
CA LYS A 288 -20.25 4.65 -15.66
C LYS A 288 -19.06 4.42 -16.58
N ARG A 289 -19.30 4.43 -17.89
CA ARG A 289 -18.25 4.26 -18.90
C ARG A 289 -17.20 5.37 -18.76
N GLY A 290 -15.95 4.99 -18.49
CA GLY A 290 -14.82 5.91 -18.29
C GLY A 290 -14.38 6.11 -16.84
N MET A 291 -15.08 5.55 -15.85
CA MET A 291 -14.58 5.52 -14.46
C MET A 291 -13.45 4.49 -14.30
N HIS A 292 -12.48 4.78 -13.43
CA HIS A 292 -11.37 3.87 -13.15
C HIS A 292 -11.86 2.61 -12.42
N LYS A 293 -11.32 1.44 -12.77
CA LYS A 293 -11.67 0.17 -12.14
C LYS A 293 -10.85 0.00 -10.86
N LYS A 294 -11.48 0.13 -9.70
CA LYS A 294 -10.89 -0.17 -8.40
C LYS A 294 -10.63 -1.69 -8.30
N LYS A 295 -9.41 -2.08 -7.93
CA LYS A 295 -9.04 -3.49 -7.73
C LYS A 295 -9.46 -3.96 -6.34
N PHE A 296 -9.82 -5.23 -6.21
CA PHE A 296 -10.21 -5.78 -4.91
C PHE A 296 -9.06 -5.70 -3.91
N HIS A 297 -7.86 -6.11 -4.33
CA HIS A 297 -6.63 -5.90 -3.56
C HIS A 297 -6.35 -4.41 -3.28
N GLY A 298 -6.35 -3.58 -4.32
CA GLY A 298 -6.05 -2.16 -4.20
C GLY A 298 -7.01 -1.37 -3.30
N PHE A 299 -8.25 -1.84 -3.10
CA PHE A 299 -9.15 -1.27 -2.11
C PHE A 299 -8.65 -1.48 -0.67
N TRP A 300 -8.13 -2.67 -0.35
CA TRP A 300 -7.55 -2.93 0.98
C TRP A 300 -6.27 -2.14 1.20
N ASP A 301 -5.44 -2.02 0.17
CA ASP A 301 -4.20 -1.25 0.23
C ASP A 301 -4.44 0.25 0.41
N TYR A 302 -5.36 0.83 -0.35
CA TYR A 302 -5.50 2.28 -0.43
C TYR A 302 -6.82 2.78 0.14
N ASP A 303 -7.96 2.37 -0.40
CA ASP A 303 -9.26 2.92 -0.01
C ASP A 303 -9.59 2.69 1.47
N ALA A 304 -9.37 1.47 1.98
CA ALA A 304 -9.70 1.09 3.36
C ALA A 304 -8.82 1.82 4.39
N VAL A 305 -7.52 1.99 4.08
CA VAL A 305 -6.55 2.73 4.91
C VAL A 305 -6.85 4.23 4.90
N ASN A 306 -7.11 4.83 3.73
CA ASN A 306 -7.48 6.25 3.65
C ASN A 306 -8.82 6.53 4.35
N SER A 307 -9.73 5.56 4.40
CA SER A 307 -11.01 5.67 5.10
C SER A 307 -10.87 5.76 6.64
N LEU A 308 -9.67 5.54 7.20
CA LEU A 308 -9.37 5.87 8.60
C LEU A 308 -9.43 7.39 8.88
N PHE A 309 -9.37 8.23 7.83
CA PHE A 309 -9.34 9.69 7.91
C PHE A 309 -10.56 10.32 7.21
N PRO A 310 -11.81 10.05 7.67
CA PRO A 310 -13.03 10.43 6.97
C PRO A 310 -13.23 11.95 6.84
N GLN A 311 -12.52 12.77 7.62
CA GLN A 311 -12.50 14.23 7.45
C GLN A 311 -11.75 14.72 6.21
N VAL A 312 -11.01 13.86 5.48
CA VAL A 312 -10.24 14.24 4.30
C VAL A 312 -11.01 13.93 3.01
N PRO A 313 -11.34 14.92 2.16
CA PRO A 313 -12.07 14.67 0.92
C PRO A 313 -11.27 13.84 -0.10
N SER A 314 -11.85 12.75 -0.57
CA SER A 314 -11.25 11.82 -1.54
C SER A 314 -11.05 12.40 -2.95
N THR A 315 -11.55 13.61 -3.22
CA THR A 315 -11.46 14.28 -4.54
C THR A 315 -10.22 15.16 -4.72
N LEU A 316 -9.36 15.28 -3.70
CA LEU A 316 -8.16 16.12 -3.73
C LEU A 316 -6.99 15.47 -4.47
N ALA A 317 -6.01 16.27 -4.91
CA ALA A 317 -4.79 15.69 -5.48
C ALA A 317 -3.98 14.96 -4.39
N LYS A 318 -3.28 13.87 -4.75
CA LYS A 318 -2.53 13.03 -3.79
C LYS A 318 -1.57 13.82 -2.88
N SER A 319 -0.94 14.88 -3.40
CA SER A 319 -0.06 15.76 -2.62
C SER A 319 -0.79 16.61 -1.59
N GLU A 320 -2.02 17.05 -1.89
CA GLU A 320 -2.88 17.80 -0.96
C GLU A 320 -3.46 16.86 0.10
N LEU A 321 -3.86 15.66 -0.33
CA LEU A 321 -4.32 14.58 0.54
C LEU A 321 -3.28 14.26 1.62
N GLN A 322 -2.01 14.07 1.25
CA GLN A 322 -0.93 13.79 2.21
C GLN A 322 -0.76 14.91 3.24
N ILE A 323 -0.84 16.18 2.83
CA ILE A 323 -0.71 17.34 3.74
C ILE A 323 -1.82 17.34 4.80
N LEU A 324 -3.05 16.93 4.43
CA LEU A 324 -4.18 16.86 5.34
C LEU A 324 -4.18 15.59 6.21
N ILE A 325 -3.70 14.46 5.68
CA ILE A 325 -3.58 13.20 6.42
C ILE A 325 -2.46 13.27 7.46
N GLU A 326 -1.32 13.87 7.15
CA GLU A 326 -0.12 13.85 8.00
C GLU A 326 -0.32 14.24 9.49
N PRO A 327 -1.04 15.33 9.86
CA PRO A 327 -1.33 15.60 11.27
C PRO A 327 -2.26 14.57 11.91
N LEU A 328 -3.24 14.06 11.15
CA LEU A 328 -4.22 13.07 11.62
C LEU A 328 -3.58 11.69 11.81
N LYS A 329 -2.64 11.34 10.92
CA LYS A 329 -1.79 10.14 11.02
C LYS A 329 -1.02 10.15 12.33
N LYS A 330 -0.47 11.29 12.75
CA LYS A 330 0.24 11.45 14.03
C LYS A 330 -0.67 11.31 15.23
N GLU A 331 -1.87 11.90 15.21
CA GLU A 331 -2.87 11.71 16.27
C GLU A 331 -3.28 10.23 16.40
N LEU A 332 -3.53 9.55 15.27
CA LEU A 332 -3.87 8.13 15.22
C LEU A 332 -2.75 7.22 15.70
N VAL A 333 -1.52 7.46 15.21
CA VAL A 333 -0.32 6.71 15.62
C VAL A 333 -0.09 6.86 17.11
N HIS A 334 -0.23 8.06 17.67
CA HIS A 334 -0.05 8.28 19.11
C HIS A 334 -1.12 7.58 19.95
N GLU A 335 -2.39 7.63 19.52
CA GLU A 335 -3.48 6.87 20.14
C GLU A 335 -3.16 5.37 20.17
N MET A 336 -2.77 4.82 19.02
CA MET A 336 -2.43 3.40 18.87
C MET A 336 -1.17 3.00 19.63
N ALA A 337 -0.10 3.79 19.59
CA ALA A 337 1.14 3.51 20.31
C ALA A 337 0.96 3.53 21.83
N THR A 338 0.04 4.33 22.36
CA THR A 338 -0.21 4.46 23.80
C THR A 338 -1.19 3.42 24.38
N HIS A 339 -2.01 2.76 23.56
CA HIS A 339 -3.03 1.80 24.00
C HIS A 339 -2.79 0.40 23.42
N GLU A 340 -2.71 -0.64 24.25
CA GLU A 340 -2.42 -2.00 23.78
C GLU A 340 -3.61 -2.62 23.01
N PRO A 341 -3.42 -3.11 21.76
CA PRO A 341 -4.48 -3.79 21.02
C PRO A 341 -4.83 -5.15 21.62
N ARG A 342 -6.10 -5.53 21.50
CA ARG A 342 -6.60 -6.82 22.01
C ARG A 342 -5.89 -7.99 21.30
N ASN A 343 -5.50 -8.99 22.08
CA ASN A 343 -4.85 -10.23 21.60
C ASN A 343 -3.56 -10.00 20.80
N CYS A 344 -2.89 -8.86 20.98
CA CYS A 344 -1.70 -8.52 20.20
C CYS A 344 -0.47 -9.39 20.52
N ARG A 345 -0.29 -9.79 21.79
CA ARG A 345 0.90 -10.52 22.25
C ARG A 345 0.87 -11.99 21.81
N MET A 346 1.97 -12.45 21.23
CA MET A 346 2.19 -13.87 20.97
C MET A 346 2.29 -14.67 22.29
N PRO A 347 1.76 -15.90 22.35
CA PRO A 347 1.90 -16.74 23.54
C PRO A 347 3.39 -17.02 23.83
N PRO A 348 3.89 -16.92 25.08
CA PRO A 348 5.31 -17.10 25.41
C PRO A 348 5.90 -18.48 25.05
N SER A 349 5.05 -19.48 24.79
CA SER A 349 5.44 -20.82 24.34
C SER A 349 5.75 -20.93 22.85
N ILE A 350 5.40 -19.92 22.05
CA ILE A 350 5.65 -19.91 20.60
C ILE A 350 7.07 -19.36 20.35
N PRO A 351 7.96 -20.11 19.66
CA PRO A 351 9.26 -19.60 19.22
C PRO A 351 9.09 -18.43 18.25
N ILE A 352 9.99 -17.44 18.31
CA ILE A 352 9.95 -16.25 17.43
C ILE A 352 9.98 -16.64 15.94
N ASP A 353 10.70 -17.71 15.59
CA ASP A 353 10.75 -18.23 14.21
C ASP A 353 9.38 -18.68 13.68
N ASN A 354 8.40 -18.94 14.55
CA ASN A 354 7.06 -19.39 14.20
C ASN A 354 6.02 -18.24 14.26
N TYR A 355 6.42 -17.00 14.57
CA TYR A 355 5.47 -15.88 14.69
C TYR A 355 4.73 -15.60 13.38
N ALA A 356 5.43 -15.64 12.25
CA ALA A 356 4.85 -15.37 10.94
C ALA A 356 3.73 -16.35 10.57
N GLU A 357 3.94 -17.65 10.84
CA GLU A 357 2.91 -18.67 10.60
C GLU A 357 1.66 -18.45 11.46
N MET A 358 1.85 -18.04 12.72
CA MET A 358 0.72 -17.74 13.61
C MET A 358 -0.01 -16.46 13.22
N TRP A 359 0.69 -15.44 12.73
CA TRP A 359 0.05 -14.24 12.16
C TRP A 359 -0.75 -14.58 10.92
N ALA A 360 -0.21 -15.41 10.01
CA ALA A 360 -0.97 -15.91 8.86
C ALA A 360 -2.23 -16.68 9.31
N ASP A 361 -2.11 -17.62 10.26
CA ASP A 361 -3.25 -18.38 10.81
C ASP A 361 -4.33 -17.48 11.48
N GLU A 362 -3.95 -16.35 12.07
CA GLU A 362 -4.89 -15.36 12.64
C GLU A 362 -5.59 -14.50 11.57
N ILE A 363 -4.91 -14.24 10.45
CA ILE A 363 -5.38 -13.38 9.37
C ILE A 363 -6.24 -14.16 8.36
N LEU A 364 -6.02 -15.46 8.18
CA LEU A 364 -6.79 -16.30 7.24
C LEU A 364 -8.33 -16.26 7.43
N PRO A 365 -8.89 -16.26 8.66
CA PRO A 365 -10.31 -16.05 8.87
C PRO A 365 -10.81 -14.68 8.38
N ILE A 366 -10.00 -13.62 8.50
CA ILE A 366 -10.32 -12.26 8.05
C ILE A 366 -10.26 -12.20 6.52
N ALA A 367 -9.23 -12.80 5.92
CA ALA A 367 -9.09 -12.94 4.47
C ALA A 367 -10.30 -13.69 3.89
N ARG A 368 -10.72 -14.78 4.52
CA ARG A 368 -11.93 -15.50 4.14
C ARG A 368 -13.18 -14.63 4.27
N GLU A 369 -13.36 -13.87 5.35
CA GLU A 369 -14.52 -12.97 5.48
C GLU A 369 -14.54 -11.89 4.39
N ALA A 370 -13.37 -11.40 3.94
CA ALA A 370 -13.24 -10.46 2.82
C ALA A 370 -13.85 -11.03 1.53
N HIS A 371 -13.45 -12.25 1.16
CA HIS A 371 -13.98 -12.95 -0.03
C HIS A 371 -15.45 -13.36 0.17
N GLU A 372 -15.85 -13.79 1.38
CA GLU A 372 -17.25 -14.16 1.66
C GLU A 372 -18.22 -12.97 1.63
N ARG A 373 -17.75 -11.73 1.83
CA ARG A 373 -18.55 -10.50 1.74
C ARG A 373 -18.76 -9.99 0.31
N VAL A 374 -18.03 -10.50 -0.69
CA VAL A 374 -18.24 -10.19 -2.12
C VAL A 374 -18.79 -11.39 -2.88
N GLN A 375 -19.57 -11.15 -3.94
CA GLN A 375 -19.96 -12.16 -4.92
C GLN A 375 -19.05 -12.04 -6.13
N PHE A 376 -18.35 -13.12 -6.46
CA PHE A 376 -17.55 -13.19 -7.67
C PHE A 376 -18.46 -13.42 -8.87
N THR A 377 -18.37 -12.52 -9.85
CA THR A 377 -19.13 -12.54 -11.10
C THR A 377 -18.18 -12.38 -12.28
N ASN A 378 -18.63 -12.81 -13.47
CA ASN A 378 -17.85 -12.73 -14.71
C ASN A 378 -16.44 -13.35 -14.61
N VAL A 379 -16.29 -14.40 -13.80
CA VAL A 379 -15.01 -15.08 -13.55
C VAL A 379 -14.53 -15.79 -14.82
N HIS A 380 -13.29 -15.52 -15.23
CA HIS A 380 -12.66 -16.12 -16.40
C HIS A 380 -11.13 -16.24 -16.22
N PRO A 381 -10.48 -17.19 -16.91
CA PRO A 381 -9.03 -17.21 -17.02
C PRO A 381 -8.50 -15.95 -17.75
N GLN A 382 -7.51 -15.29 -17.16
CA GLN A 382 -6.79 -14.16 -17.75
C GLN A 382 -5.30 -14.49 -17.85
N GLN A 383 -4.69 -14.28 -19.02
CA GLN A 383 -3.23 -14.32 -19.16
C GLN A 383 -2.61 -13.08 -18.48
N GLN A 384 -1.65 -13.30 -17.59
CA GLN A 384 -0.71 -12.30 -17.10
C GLN A 384 0.70 -12.75 -17.48
N GLU A 385 1.35 -12.03 -18.40
CA GLU A 385 2.71 -12.33 -18.86
C GLU A 385 2.89 -13.81 -19.23
N ASP A 386 3.56 -14.61 -18.39
CA ASP A 386 3.85 -16.04 -18.57
C ASP A 386 2.86 -17.00 -17.87
N ARG A 387 1.93 -16.50 -17.06
CA ARG A 387 0.97 -17.30 -16.25
C ARG A 387 -0.49 -17.01 -16.57
N VAL A 388 -1.37 -17.90 -16.13
CA VAL A 388 -2.83 -17.75 -16.21
C VAL A 388 -3.39 -17.65 -14.79
N VAL A 389 -4.30 -16.71 -14.57
CA VAL A 389 -4.89 -16.39 -13.26
C VAL A 389 -6.42 -16.27 -13.41
N ALA A 390 -7.18 -16.39 -12.33
CA ALA A 390 -8.61 -16.07 -12.36
C ALA A 390 -8.79 -14.55 -12.34
N ALA A 391 -9.74 -14.02 -13.11
CA ALA A 391 -10.09 -12.60 -13.11
C ALA A 391 -11.60 -12.39 -13.27
N GLY A 392 -12.13 -11.28 -12.77
CA GLY A 392 -13.56 -10.99 -12.86
C GLY A 392 -13.97 -9.72 -12.13
N GLU A 393 -15.23 -9.71 -11.68
CA GLU A 393 -15.85 -8.67 -10.88
C GLU A 393 -16.21 -9.25 -9.50
N ALA A 394 -16.10 -8.43 -8.45
CA ALA A 394 -16.30 -8.78 -7.06
C ALA A 394 -17.30 -7.77 -6.48
N ASP A 395 -18.56 -8.16 -6.42
CA ASP A 395 -19.68 -7.27 -6.12
C ASP A 395 -20.07 -7.39 -4.63
N GLU A 396 -20.20 -6.30 -3.90
CA GLU A 396 -20.61 -6.35 -2.48
C GLU A 396 -21.95 -7.10 -2.28
N LYS A 397 -21.94 -8.14 -1.44
CA LYS A 397 -23.18 -8.86 -1.07
C LYS A 397 -23.98 -8.05 -0.05
N PRO A 398 -25.32 -7.97 -0.19
CA PRO A 398 -26.17 -7.44 0.88
C PRO A 398 -25.98 -8.22 2.19
N ARG A 399 -25.73 -7.50 3.29
CA ARG A 399 -25.47 -8.10 4.61
C ARG A 399 -26.66 -7.95 5.58
N PRO A 400 -27.02 -8.98 6.36
CA PRO A 400 -28.06 -8.88 7.39
C PRO A 400 -27.73 -7.89 8.52
N ASP A 401 -26.44 -7.69 8.79
CA ASP A 401 -25.91 -6.77 9.81
C ASP A 401 -25.95 -5.28 9.38
N GLN A 402 -26.33 -4.99 8.13
CA GLN A 402 -26.31 -3.67 7.49
C GLN A 402 -24.92 -2.97 7.50
N MET A 403 -23.85 -3.67 7.88
CA MET A 403 -22.50 -3.13 7.86
C MET A 403 -21.92 -3.31 6.46
N ASN A 404 -21.83 -2.19 5.73
CA ASN A 404 -21.26 -2.20 4.38
C ASN A 404 -19.78 -2.61 4.40
N TYR A 405 -19.30 -3.04 3.22
CA TYR A 405 -17.96 -3.56 3.03
C TYR A 405 -16.89 -2.57 3.48
N ARG A 406 -17.04 -1.27 3.15
CA ARG A 406 -16.05 -0.26 3.49
C ARG A 406 -15.92 -0.06 5.00
N THR A 407 -17.02 0.14 5.71
CA THR A 407 -17.00 0.31 7.17
C THR A 407 -16.42 -0.91 7.86
N TRP A 408 -16.79 -2.12 7.44
CA TRP A 408 -16.20 -3.34 7.99
C TRP A 408 -14.69 -3.40 7.73
N ALA A 409 -14.26 -3.25 6.48
CA ALA A 409 -12.85 -3.32 6.11
C ALA A 409 -12.01 -2.22 6.78
N THR A 410 -12.51 -0.98 6.88
CA THR A 410 -11.82 0.12 7.59
C THR A 410 -11.63 -0.18 9.07
N ASN A 411 -12.62 -0.79 9.74
CA ASN A 411 -12.48 -1.22 11.13
C ASN A 411 -11.43 -2.35 11.25
N THR A 412 -11.47 -3.33 10.35
CA THR A 412 -10.46 -4.40 10.27
C THR A 412 -9.06 -3.84 10.06
N VAL A 413 -8.87 -2.92 9.10
CA VAL A 413 -7.60 -2.24 8.85
C VAL A 413 -7.12 -1.47 10.08
N ARG A 414 -8.02 -0.78 10.81
CA ARG A 414 -7.67 -0.10 12.06
C ARG A 414 -7.09 -1.09 13.08
N ASP A 415 -7.76 -2.21 13.30
CA ASP A 415 -7.37 -3.20 14.30
C ASP A 415 -6.07 -3.94 13.92
N GLU A 416 -5.89 -4.29 12.64
CA GLU A 416 -4.71 -5.03 12.17
C GLU A 416 -3.46 -4.15 12.03
N LEU A 417 -3.56 -2.90 11.54
CA LEU A 417 -2.42 -1.96 11.57
C LEU A 417 -1.96 -1.70 13.02
N HIS A 418 -2.91 -1.60 13.96
CA HIS A 418 -2.62 -1.40 15.38
C HIS A 418 -1.85 -2.59 15.97
N LYS A 419 -2.30 -3.83 15.73
CA LYS A 419 -1.57 -5.04 16.12
C LYS A 419 -0.20 -5.13 15.45
N ALA A 420 -0.10 -4.85 14.16
CA ALA A 420 1.14 -4.94 13.40
C ALA A 420 2.23 -4.01 13.98
N GLY A 421 1.90 -2.76 14.30
CA GLY A 421 2.86 -1.82 14.90
C GLY A 421 3.36 -2.27 16.28
N TRP A 422 2.48 -2.80 17.12
CA TRP A 422 2.86 -3.38 18.42
C TRP A 422 3.67 -4.67 18.29
N ARG A 423 3.32 -5.55 17.33
CA ARG A 423 4.05 -6.78 17.02
C ARG A 423 5.45 -6.51 16.48
N LEU A 424 5.60 -5.49 15.63
CA LEU A 424 6.90 -5.03 15.15
C LEU A 424 7.78 -4.55 16.33
N ALA A 425 7.25 -3.70 17.20
CA ALA A 425 7.98 -3.23 18.38
C ALA A 425 8.39 -4.38 19.32
N ASP A 426 7.47 -5.28 19.67
CA ASP A 426 7.73 -6.43 20.54
C ASP A 426 8.75 -7.41 19.94
N LEU A 427 8.65 -7.67 18.63
CA LEU A 427 9.62 -8.48 17.89
C LEU A 427 11.01 -7.85 17.95
N LEU A 428 11.14 -6.55 17.64
CA LEU A 428 12.42 -5.85 17.65
C LEU A 428 13.05 -5.80 19.05
N GLN A 429 12.25 -5.64 20.12
CA GLN A 429 12.74 -5.74 21.51
C GLN A 429 13.29 -7.13 21.86
N LYS A 430 12.74 -8.19 21.26
CA LYS A 430 13.18 -9.58 21.49
C LYS A 430 14.43 -9.98 20.73
N ILE A 431 14.74 -9.34 19.58
CA ILE A 431 15.77 -9.81 18.65
C ILE A 431 16.98 -8.89 18.48
N LEU A 432 16.93 -7.65 18.97
CA LEU A 432 18.01 -6.66 18.90
C LEU A 432 18.67 -6.40 20.27
#